data_AF-A0A9D3YD33-F1
#
_entry.id   AF-A0A9D3YD33-F1
#
_cell.length_a   1.000
_cell.length_b   1.000
_cell.length_c   1.000
_cell.angle_alpha   90.00
_cell.angle_beta   90.00
_cell.angle_gamma   90.00
#
_symmetry.space_group_name_H-M   'P 1'
#
loop_
_entity.id
_entity.type
_entity.pdbx_description
1 polymer ?
#
loop_
_entity_poly.entity_id
_entity_poly.type
_entity_poly.pdbx_seq_one_letter_code
_entity_poly.pdbx_strand_id
1 'polypeptide(L)'
;MLRYSIVALLVLLESVGGFLLSENRHVVASIKVENGGTFGVWHQVEYCPSSTYAVGYAIKVEQRLGSGDDTALNGITLICRTRNGTVSGGSVASGIGRFGSWYDPMYCSQGQVMMQFDLKVEQPLGSDGDDTSANDVMFRCDSFETRTGAASDLHAEGGTGWGDWSPAWSKACPEHSAICGIQTNVEPFLGSDGDDTSLNDVKFSCCDD
;
A
#
# COMPACT_ATOMS: atom_id res chain seq x y z
N MET A 1 -53.43 -18.03 -45.66
CA MET A 1 -51.98 -17.90 -45.90
C MET A 1 -51.34 -17.29 -44.67
N LEU A 2 -50.46 -18.06 -44.02
CA LEU A 2 -49.74 -17.73 -42.79
C LEU A 2 -48.94 -16.42 -42.91
N ARG A 3 -48.99 -15.57 -41.89
CA ARG A 3 -47.91 -14.62 -41.58
C ARG A 3 -47.60 -14.72 -40.10
N TYR A 4 -46.57 -15.48 -39.75
CA TYR A 4 -45.95 -15.45 -38.44
C TYR A 4 -45.09 -14.19 -38.37
N SER A 5 -45.49 -13.22 -37.53
CA SER A 5 -44.61 -12.12 -37.16
C SER A 5 -43.84 -12.54 -35.91
N ILE A 6 -42.58 -12.94 -36.08
CA ILE A 6 -41.64 -13.14 -34.98
C ILE A 6 -41.21 -11.73 -34.53
N VAL A 7 -41.71 -11.29 -33.37
CA VAL A 7 -41.16 -10.12 -32.68
C VAL A 7 -39.93 -10.63 -31.91
N ALA A 8 -38.75 -10.35 -32.43
CA ALA A 8 -37.51 -10.58 -31.70
C ALA A 8 -37.42 -9.58 -30.53
N LEU A 9 -37.51 -10.09 -29.30
CA LEU A 9 -37.26 -9.30 -28.10
C LEU A 9 -35.74 -9.14 -27.97
N LEU A 10 -35.23 -7.98 -28.41
CA LEU A 10 -33.85 -7.56 -28.15
C LEU A 10 -33.72 -7.24 -26.67
N VAL A 11 -33.20 -8.18 -25.88
CA VAL A 11 -32.70 -7.90 -24.53
C VAL A 11 -31.36 -7.21 -24.72
N LEU A 12 -31.33 -5.88 -24.57
CA LEU A 12 -30.09 -5.14 -24.39
C LEU A 12 -29.56 -5.55 -23.02
N LEU A 13 -28.57 -6.45 -22.98
CA LEU A 13 -27.67 -6.53 -21.84
C LEU A 13 -26.86 -5.23 -21.85
N GLU A 14 -27.34 -4.22 -21.13
CA GLU A 14 -26.45 -3.18 -20.65
C GLU A 14 -25.46 -3.88 -19.73
N SER A 15 -24.21 -3.95 -20.18
CA SER A 15 -23.11 -4.31 -19.32
C SER A 15 -23.14 -3.35 -18.14
N VAL A 16 -23.47 -3.86 -16.95
CA VAL A 16 -23.01 -3.27 -15.69
C VAL A 16 -21.50 -3.42 -15.69
N GLY A 17 -20.82 -2.58 -16.47
CA GLY A 17 -19.47 -2.18 -16.19
C GLY A 17 -19.54 -1.55 -14.82
N GLY A 18 -18.99 -2.25 -13.83
CA GLY A 18 -18.83 -1.70 -12.50
C GLY A 18 -18.11 -0.38 -12.65
N PHE A 19 -18.87 0.71 -12.55
CA PHE A 19 -18.29 2.01 -12.23
C PHE A 19 -17.58 1.77 -10.90
N LEU A 20 -16.25 1.79 -10.94
CA LEU A 20 -15.44 1.95 -9.75
C LEU A 20 -15.89 3.27 -9.14
N LEU A 21 -16.80 3.21 -8.16
CA LEU A 21 -17.01 4.34 -7.29
C LEU A 21 -15.67 4.53 -6.60
N SER A 22 -14.94 5.58 -7.01
CA SER A 22 -14.05 6.27 -6.09
C SER A 22 -14.98 6.81 -5.00
N GLU A 23 -15.31 5.94 -4.04
CA GLU A 23 -16.07 6.34 -2.86
C GLU A 23 -15.15 7.29 -2.11
N ASN A 24 -15.57 8.55 -2.04
CA ASN A 24 -14.78 9.62 -1.46
C ASN A 24 -14.69 9.35 0.04
N ARG A 25 -13.63 8.66 0.46
CA ARG A 25 -13.37 8.32 1.86
C ARG A 25 -13.28 9.59 2.70
N HIS A 26 -13.78 9.54 3.93
CA HIS A 26 -13.59 10.65 4.86
C HIS A 26 -12.18 10.57 5.48
N VAL A 27 -11.23 11.28 4.88
CA VAL A 27 -9.82 11.29 5.31
C VAL A 27 -9.62 12.34 6.41
N VAL A 28 -9.21 11.88 7.59
CA VAL A 28 -8.97 12.74 8.77
C VAL A 28 -7.49 13.05 9.00
N ALA A 29 -6.59 12.25 8.44
CA ALA A 29 -5.15 12.50 8.49
C ALA A 29 -4.38 11.83 7.35
N SER A 30 -3.19 12.35 7.07
CA SER A 30 -2.15 11.66 6.30
C SER A 30 -0.92 11.49 7.19
N ILE A 31 -0.46 10.25 7.34
CA ILE A 31 0.71 9.89 8.14
C ILE A 31 1.91 9.64 7.22
N LYS A 32 3.08 10.10 7.66
CA LYS A 32 4.37 9.98 6.97
C LYS A 32 5.48 9.74 7.99
N VAL A 33 6.63 9.28 7.50
CA VAL A 33 7.92 9.30 8.22
C VAL A 33 8.79 10.42 7.64
N GLU A 34 9.93 10.70 8.27
CA GLU A 34 10.84 11.78 7.84
C GLU A 34 12.06 11.28 7.05
N ASN A 35 12.31 9.97 7.02
CA ASN A 35 13.45 9.36 6.34
C ASN A 35 13.17 8.90 4.89
N GLY A 36 11.95 9.08 4.37
CA GLY A 36 11.61 8.72 2.99
C GLY A 36 12.39 9.54 1.95
N GLY A 37 12.72 8.92 0.82
CA GLY A 37 13.46 9.54 -0.27
C GLY A 37 12.69 10.65 -0.99
N THR A 38 13.42 11.63 -1.51
CA THR A 38 12.84 12.82 -2.19
C THR A 38 12.68 12.67 -3.70
N PHE A 39 13.32 11.67 -4.30
CA PHE A 39 13.27 11.41 -5.73
C PHE A 39 12.04 10.58 -6.12
N GLY A 40 11.70 10.58 -7.41
CA GLY A 40 10.54 9.89 -7.97
C GLY A 40 9.28 10.75 -8.11
N VAL A 41 8.17 10.08 -8.45
CA VAL A 41 6.85 10.69 -8.65
C VAL A 41 5.85 10.08 -7.69
N TRP A 42 5.07 10.93 -7.01
CA TRP A 42 3.92 10.48 -6.23
C TRP A 42 2.81 9.99 -7.16
N HIS A 43 2.45 8.72 -7.03
CA HIS A 43 1.35 8.12 -7.77
C HIS A 43 -0.02 8.50 -7.17
N GLN A 44 -1.09 8.11 -7.84
CA GLN A 44 -2.45 8.33 -7.33
C GLN A 44 -2.65 7.58 -6.01
N VAL A 45 -3.36 8.23 -5.09
CA VAL A 45 -3.77 7.59 -3.85
C VAL A 45 -4.84 6.56 -4.15
N GLU A 46 -4.70 5.38 -3.56
CA GLU A 46 -5.69 4.31 -3.65
C GLU A 46 -6.23 3.99 -2.25
N TYR A 47 -7.55 3.84 -2.16
CA TYR A 47 -8.25 3.64 -0.91
C TYR A 47 -8.91 2.27 -0.85
N CYS A 48 -8.86 1.65 0.32
CA CYS A 48 -9.78 0.58 0.68
C CYS A 48 -11.23 1.02 0.42
N PRO A 49 -12.14 0.11 0.02
CA PRO A 49 -13.57 0.44 -0.12
C PRO A 49 -14.18 1.02 1.16
N SER A 50 -15.32 1.70 1.07
CA SER A 50 -15.96 2.32 2.24
C SER A 50 -16.19 1.33 3.37
N SER A 51 -16.07 1.84 4.60
CA SER A 51 -16.21 1.06 5.84
C SER A 51 -15.23 -0.12 5.96
N THR A 52 -14.16 -0.14 5.15
CA THR A 52 -13.04 -1.06 5.28
C THR A 52 -11.72 -0.33 5.52
N TYR A 53 -10.83 -1.02 6.24
CA TYR A 53 -9.54 -0.52 6.70
C TYR A 53 -8.46 -1.56 6.45
N ALA A 54 -7.22 -1.11 6.44
CA ALA A 54 -6.08 -1.96 6.22
C ALA A 54 -5.81 -2.81 7.47
N VAL A 55 -5.90 -4.13 7.32
CA VAL A 55 -5.69 -5.13 8.39
C VAL A 55 -4.46 -6.00 8.14
N GLY A 56 -3.75 -5.75 7.05
CA GLY A 56 -2.58 -6.49 6.61
C GLY A 56 -1.98 -5.85 5.38
N TYR A 57 -0.79 -6.29 5.02
CA TYR A 57 -0.10 -5.84 3.81
C TYR A 57 0.76 -6.96 3.23
N ALA A 58 1.17 -6.77 1.98
CA ALA A 58 2.26 -7.51 1.36
C ALA A 58 3.23 -6.53 0.70
N ILE A 59 4.47 -6.97 0.50
CA ILE A 59 5.52 -6.20 -0.15
C ILE A 59 6.01 -6.91 -1.40
N LYS A 60 6.45 -6.12 -2.38
CA LYS A 60 7.12 -6.59 -3.59
C LYS A 60 8.58 -6.19 -3.50
N VAL A 61 9.48 -7.16 -3.50
CA VAL A 61 10.93 -6.94 -3.35
C VAL A 61 11.67 -7.75 -4.42
N GLU A 62 12.75 -7.19 -4.94
CA GLU A 62 13.65 -7.91 -5.84
C GLU A 62 14.58 -8.85 -5.06
N GLN A 63 14.49 -10.15 -5.37
CA GLN A 63 15.33 -11.16 -4.75
C GLN A 63 16.74 -11.11 -5.35
N ARG A 64 17.76 -11.37 -4.52
CA ARG A 64 19.16 -11.56 -4.93
C ARG A 64 19.29 -12.73 -5.90
N LEU A 65 19.19 -12.48 -7.21
CA LEU A 65 19.35 -13.49 -8.25
C LEU A 65 20.39 -13.10 -9.31
N GLY A 66 21.12 -11.98 -9.17
CA GLY A 66 22.07 -11.53 -10.20
C GLY A 66 23.00 -10.39 -9.79
N SER A 67 23.39 -9.57 -10.77
CA SER A 67 24.34 -8.45 -10.65
C SER A 67 23.67 -7.08 -10.90
N GLY A 68 22.47 -6.87 -10.37
CA GLY A 68 21.75 -5.59 -10.41
C GLY A 68 21.54 -5.02 -9.00
N ASP A 69 20.70 -3.99 -8.87
CA ASP A 69 20.22 -3.45 -7.58
C ASP A 69 19.32 -4.48 -6.88
N ASP A 70 19.97 -5.56 -6.45
CA ASP A 70 19.38 -6.56 -5.62
C ASP A 70 18.92 -5.83 -4.35
N THR A 71 17.64 -5.94 -3.98
CA THR A 71 17.07 -5.65 -2.64
C THR A 71 16.17 -4.42 -2.42
N ALA A 72 15.82 -3.63 -3.44
CA ALA A 72 14.92 -2.48 -3.23
C ALA A 72 13.43 -2.88 -3.06
N LEU A 73 12.71 -2.18 -2.17
CA LEU A 73 11.25 -2.24 -2.09
C LEU A 73 10.67 -1.67 -3.38
N ASN A 74 9.83 -2.44 -4.06
CA ASN A 74 9.24 -2.08 -5.34
C ASN A 74 7.72 -1.87 -5.22
N GLY A 75 7.08 -2.31 -4.15
CA GLY A 75 5.64 -2.15 -4.01
C GLY A 75 5.11 -2.55 -2.66
N ILE A 76 4.00 -1.93 -2.29
CA ILE A 76 3.25 -2.21 -1.07
C ILE A 76 1.78 -2.36 -1.47
N THR A 77 1.13 -3.43 -1.01
CA THR A 77 -0.32 -3.57 -1.13
C THR A 77 -0.95 -3.65 0.25
N LEU A 78 -2.05 -2.92 0.44
CA LEU A 78 -2.88 -2.98 1.64
C LEU A 78 -3.99 -4.01 1.44
N ILE A 79 -4.30 -4.75 2.50
CA ILE A 79 -5.39 -5.73 2.51
C ILE A 79 -6.51 -5.18 3.37
N CYS A 80 -7.68 -5.02 2.76
CA CYS A 80 -8.79 -4.27 3.32
C CYS A 80 -9.84 -5.22 3.88
N ARG A 81 -10.32 -4.94 5.10
CA ARG A 81 -11.48 -5.62 5.71
C ARG A 81 -12.31 -4.65 6.53
N THR A 82 -13.56 -5.01 6.79
CA THR A 82 -14.39 -4.30 7.79
C THR A 82 -13.72 -4.35 9.17
N ARG A 83 -14.04 -3.39 10.05
CA ARG A 83 -13.45 -3.27 11.40
C ARG A 83 -13.47 -4.57 12.22
N ASN A 84 -14.56 -5.32 12.15
CA ASN A 84 -14.73 -6.59 12.83
C ASN A 84 -13.98 -7.77 12.15
N GLY A 85 -13.27 -7.51 11.04
CA GLY A 85 -12.50 -8.47 10.27
C GLY A 85 -13.32 -9.46 9.44
N THR A 86 -14.65 -9.31 9.39
CA THR A 86 -15.54 -10.36 8.84
C THR A 86 -15.74 -10.26 7.33
N VAL A 87 -15.71 -9.06 6.75
CA VAL A 87 -15.97 -8.84 5.32
C VAL A 87 -14.70 -8.35 4.65
N SER A 88 -14.32 -8.99 3.54
CA SER A 88 -13.18 -8.58 2.71
C SER A 88 -13.55 -7.37 1.85
N GLY A 89 -12.69 -6.35 1.87
CA GLY A 89 -12.69 -5.22 0.95
C GLY A 89 -11.69 -5.38 -0.21
N GLY A 90 -11.07 -6.55 -0.36
CA GLY A 90 -10.04 -6.79 -1.37
C GLY A 90 -8.67 -6.22 -0.97
N SER A 91 -7.87 -5.84 -1.96
CA SER A 91 -6.54 -5.28 -1.78
C SER A 91 -6.33 -4.07 -2.68
N VAL A 92 -5.57 -3.09 -2.20
CA VAL A 92 -5.27 -1.86 -2.94
C VAL A 92 -3.77 -1.57 -2.92
N ALA A 93 -3.26 -0.90 -3.93
CA ALA A 93 -1.86 -0.51 -4.06
C ALA A 93 -1.77 0.74 -4.94
N SER A 94 -0.85 1.66 -4.63
CA SER A 94 -0.60 2.87 -5.41
C SER A 94 0.40 2.56 -6.56
N GLY A 95 1.39 3.42 -6.81
CA GLY A 95 2.50 3.13 -7.71
C GLY A 95 3.26 1.87 -7.28
N ILE A 96 3.56 1.01 -8.26
CA ILE A 96 4.30 -0.24 -8.08
C ILE A 96 5.44 -0.26 -9.11
N GLY A 97 6.66 -0.45 -8.63
CA GLY A 97 7.87 -0.70 -9.40
C GLY A 97 7.81 -1.99 -10.20
N ARG A 98 8.56 -2.03 -11.29
CA ARG A 98 8.48 -3.10 -12.29
C ARG A 98 9.00 -4.43 -11.76
N PHE A 99 10.09 -4.40 -11.00
CA PHE A 99 10.88 -5.58 -10.66
C PHE A 99 10.42 -6.24 -9.35
N GLY A 100 11.01 -7.40 -9.07
CA GLY A 100 10.74 -8.21 -7.89
C GLY A 100 9.47 -9.05 -7.89
N SER A 101 9.27 -9.76 -6.78
CA SER A 101 8.12 -10.65 -6.55
C SER A 101 7.40 -10.28 -5.26
N TRP A 102 6.09 -10.50 -5.23
CA TRP A 102 5.29 -10.31 -4.03
C TRP A 102 5.58 -11.42 -3.01
N TYR A 103 5.79 -11.03 -1.77
CA TYR A 103 5.86 -11.94 -0.63
C TYR A 103 4.46 -12.24 -0.09
N ASP A 104 4.36 -13.31 0.71
CA ASP A 104 3.10 -13.67 1.34
C ASP A 104 2.58 -12.54 2.24
N PRO A 105 1.26 -12.30 2.24
CA PRO A 105 0.66 -11.24 3.03
C PRO A 105 0.72 -11.54 4.53
N MET A 106 0.95 -10.49 5.30
CA MET A 106 0.92 -10.52 6.76
C MET A 106 -0.34 -9.82 7.27
N TYR A 107 -0.85 -10.25 8.43
CA TYR A 107 -2.11 -9.75 8.99
C TYR A 107 -2.00 -9.40 10.46
N CYS A 108 -2.64 -8.30 10.85
CA CYS A 108 -2.90 -7.99 12.25
C CYS A 108 -3.70 -9.12 12.91
N SER A 109 -3.61 -9.23 14.25
CA SER A 109 -4.47 -10.15 14.99
C SER A 109 -5.95 -9.82 14.78
N GLN A 110 -6.84 -10.80 14.98
CA GLN A 110 -8.28 -10.62 14.79
C GLN A 110 -8.80 -9.41 15.60
N GLY A 111 -9.51 -8.50 14.91
CA GLY A 111 -10.07 -7.28 15.52
C GLY A 111 -9.10 -6.10 15.59
N GLN A 112 -7.85 -6.25 15.13
CA GLN A 112 -6.90 -5.16 14.99
C GLN A 112 -6.82 -4.64 13.56
N VAL A 113 -6.41 -3.37 13.43
CA VAL A 113 -6.22 -2.62 12.19
C VAL A 113 -4.84 -1.94 12.23
N MET A 114 -4.30 -1.59 11.05
CA MET A 114 -3.02 -0.88 10.97
C MET A 114 -3.19 0.62 11.30
N MET A 115 -2.30 1.15 12.15
CA MET A 115 -2.46 2.48 12.77
C MET A 115 -1.25 3.39 12.59
N GLN A 116 -0.06 2.80 12.49
CA GLN A 116 1.21 3.49 12.27
C GLN A 116 2.05 2.66 11.32
N PHE A 117 3.07 3.28 10.75
CA PHE A 117 4.10 2.60 10.00
C PHE A 117 5.47 3.16 10.31
N ASP A 118 6.49 2.38 9.97
CA ASP A 118 7.88 2.79 9.90
C ASP A 118 8.43 2.34 8.55
N LEU A 119 9.39 3.08 8.02
CA LEU A 119 10.02 2.82 6.72
C LEU A 119 11.50 2.61 6.94
N LYS A 120 12.04 1.54 6.36
CA LYS A 120 13.48 1.27 6.37
C LYS A 120 14.10 1.80 5.10
N VAL A 121 15.10 2.65 5.25
CA VAL A 121 15.66 3.41 4.13
C VAL A 121 17.18 3.39 4.22
N GLU A 122 17.83 3.16 3.10
CA GLU A 122 19.29 3.32 2.97
C GLU A 122 19.61 4.80 2.70
N GLN A 123 20.38 5.43 3.59
CA GLN A 123 20.78 6.81 3.43
C GLN A 123 22.02 6.91 2.53
N PRO A 124 22.21 8.01 1.77
CA PRO A 124 23.36 8.15 0.87
C PRO A 124 24.68 8.13 1.65
N LEU A 125 25.62 7.29 1.22
CA LEU A 125 26.97 7.23 1.80
C LEU A 125 27.87 8.33 1.21
N GLY A 126 27.69 9.59 1.65
CA GLY A 126 28.62 10.69 1.37
C GLY A 126 28.15 11.71 0.32
N SER A 127 29.07 12.58 -0.11
CA SER A 127 28.79 13.75 -0.97
C SER A 127 28.59 13.45 -2.45
N ASP A 128 28.83 12.21 -2.88
CA ASP A 128 28.80 11.79 -4.29
C ASP A 128 27.62 10.85 -4.60
N GLY A 129 26.52 10.99 -3.84
CA GLY A 129 25.13 10.75 -4.24
C GLY A 129 24.82 9.47 -5.02
N ASP A 130 24.52 8.40 -4.29
CA ASP A 130 23.54 7.39 -4.73
C ASP A 130 22.26 7.53 -3.88
N ASP A 131 21.13 7.19 -4.47
CA ASP A 131 19.79 7.58 -4.03
C ASP A 131 19.32 6.91 -2.73
N THR A 132 18.51 7.66 -1.99
CA THR A 132 17.85 7.18 -0.77
C THR A 132 16.71 6.25 -1.16
N SER A 133 16.91 4.93 -1.11
CA SER A 133 15.93 3.91 -1.50
C SER A 133 15.27 3.25 -0.29
N ALA A 134 13.95 3.01 -0.36
CA ALA A 134 13.25 2.25 0.67
C ALA A 134 13.50 0.75 0.46
N ASN A 135 13.85 0.07 1.55
CA ASN A 135 14.17 -1.36 1.55
C ASN A 135 13.14 -2.19 2.29
N ASP A 136 12.32 -1.56 3.14
CA ASP A 136 11.30 -2.26 3.93
C ASP A 136 10.26 -1.31 4.49
N VAL A 137 9.11 -1.86 4.89
CA VAL A 137 8.05 -1.16 5.63
C VAL A 137 7.51 -2.09 6.70
N MET A 138 7.26 -1.57 7.91
CA MET A 138 6.54 -2.29 8.95
C MET A 138 5.40 -1.46 9.49
N PHE A 139 4.40 -2.13 10.05
CA PHE A 139 3.19 -1.48 10.55
C PHE A 139 2.94 -1.85 12.00
N ARG A 140 2.30 -0.94 12.73
CA ARG A 140 1.80 -1.22 14.07
C ARG A 140 0.30 -1.41 14.02
N CYS A 141 -0.16 -2.56 14.49
CA CYS A 141 -1.56 -2.93 14.61
C CYS A 141 -2.08 -2.60 16.01
N ASP A 142 -3.31 -2.08 16.12
CA ASP A 142 -4.03 -1.96 17.41
C ASP A 142 -5.54 -2.13 17.20
N SER A 143 -6.29 -2.27 18.29
CA SER A 143 -7.75 -2.26 18.29
C SER A 143 -8.26 -0.89 17.85
N PHE A 144 -9.18 -0.89 16.88
CA PHE A 144 -9.81 0.32 16.36
C PHE A 144 -10.51 1.12 17.49
N GLU A 145 -11.19 0.42 18.41
CA GLU A 145 -12.07 1.06 19.40
C GLU A 145 -11.36 1.40 20.70
N THR A 146 -10.52 0.48 21.18
CA THR A 146 -10.05 0.53 22.57
C THR A 146 -8.62 1.04 22.71
N ARG A 147 -7.84 1.13 21.62
CA ARG A 147 -6.45 1.63 21.63
C ARG A 147 -5.67 1.06 22.81
N THR A 148 -5.77 -0.26 23.01
CA THR A 148 -5.39 -0.87 24.30
C THR A 148 -3.89 -0.80 24.58
N GLY A 149 -3.10 -0.33 23.61
CA GLY A 149 -1.65 -0.38 23.68
C GLY A 149 -1.13 -1.82 23.55
N ALA A 150 -2.00 -2.78 23.25
CA ALA A 150 -1.65 -4.16 22.89
C ALA A 150 -1.18 -4.21 21.42
N ALA A 151 -0.28 -3.30 21.10
CA ALA A 151 0.17 -3.07 19.75
C ALA A 151 1.07 -4.22 19.30
N SER A 152 0.81 -4.77 18.12
CA SER A 152 1.68 -5.77 17.49
C SER A 152 2.33 -5.16 16.25
N ASP A 153 3.64 -5.31 16.15
CA ASP A 153 4.39 -4.86 14.99
C ASP A 153 4.35 -5.97 13.93
N LEU A 154 4.00 -5.57 12.71
CA LEU A 154 3.81 -6.43 11.55
C LEU A 154 4.96 -6.20 10.58
N HIS A 155 5.89 -7.16 10.52
CA HIS A 155 7.12 -7.06 9.74
C HIS A 155 7.22 -8.21 8.73
N ALA A 156 7.06 -7.89 7.44
CA ALA A 156 7.06 -8.90 6.39
C ALA A 156 8.44 -9.56 6.23
N GLU A 157 8.44 -10.86 5.94
CA GLU A 157 9.69 -11.65 5.83
C GLU A 157 10.59 -11.24 4.65
N GLY A 158 10.05 -10.51 3.67
CA GLY A 158 10.77 -10.12 2.45
C GLY A 158 11.63 -8.86 2.58
N GLY A 159 11.54 -8.15 3.70
CA GLY A 159 12.33 -6.96 3.97
C GLY A 159 13.82 -7.26 4.15
N THR A 160 14.68 -6.30 3.79
CA THR A 160 16.13 -6.56 3.75
C THR A 160 16.87 -6.05 4.99
N GLY A 161 18.08 -6.56 5.20
CA GLY A 161 18.95 -6.14 6.30
C GLY A 161 19.51 -4.71 6.17
N TRP A 162 19.45 -4.13 4.98
CA TRP A 162 20.10 -2.86 4.62
C TRP A 162 19.27 -1.63 4.97
N GLY A 163 19.97 -0.51 5.17
CA GLY A 163 19.37 0.74 5.65
C GLY A 163 18.97 0.72 7.12
N ASP A 164 18.42 1.84 7.56
CA ASP A 164 17.96 2.06 8.93
C ASP A 164 16.46 2.39 8.94
N TRP A 165 15.77 1.90 9.96
CA TRP A 165 14.40 2.35 10.25
C TRP A 165 14.40 3.85 10.59
N SER A 166 13.26 4.50 10.43
CA SER A 166 13.12 5.89 10.85
C SER A 166 13.50 6.03 12.33
N PRO A 167 14.15 7.14 12.74
CA PRO A 167 14.42 7.41 14.16
C PRO A 167 13.14 7.41 15.02
N ALA A 168 11.98 7.63 14.39
CA ALA A 168 10.68 7.51 15.01
C ALA A 168 9.64 6.97 14.02
N TRP A 169 8.73 6.14 14.53
CA TRP A 169 7.50 5.74 13.84
C TRP A 169 6.71 6.96 13.35
N SER A 170 5.88 6.76 12.32
CA SER A 170 4.88 7.75 11.92
C SER A 170 3.99 8.13 13.10
N LYS A 171 3.32 9.29 13.01
CA LYS A 171 2.18 9.55 13.90
C LYS A 171 1.16 8.42 13.77
N ALA A 172 0.49 8.09 14.89
CA ALA A 172 -0.69 7.24 14.86
C ALA A 172 -1.85 7.94 14.18
N CYS A 173 -2.69 7.17 13.50
CA CYS A 173 -3.97 7.66 13.05
C CYS A 173 -4.77 8.26 14.25
N PRO A 174 -5.48 9.38 14.05
CA PRO A 174 -6.33 9.99 15.08
C PRO A 174 -7.33 9.00 15.68
N GLU A 175 -7.79 9.23 16.92
CA GLU A 175 -8.80 8.37 17.56
C GLU A 175 -10.00 8.11 16.64
N HIS A 176 -10.54 6.89 16.70
CA HIS A 176 -11.63 6.42 15.83
C HIS A 176 -11.34 6.44 14.33
N SER A 177 -10.07 6.43 13.93
CA SER A 177 -9.65 6.24 12.54
C SER A 177 -8.53 5.21 12.43
N ALA A 178 -8.34 4.66 11.22
CA ALA A 178 -7.29 3.69 10.90
C ALA A 178 -6.78 3.88 9.47
N ILE A 179 -5.65 3.25 9.14
CA ILE A 179 -5.09 3.30 7.79
C ILE A 179 -6.11 2.72 6.81
N CYS A 180 -6.42 3.49 5.77
CA CYS A 180 -7.44 3.18 4.77
C CYS A 180 -6.97 3.44 3.34
N GLY A 181 -5.84 4.10 3.14
CA GLY A 181 -5.35 4.43 1.81
C GLY A 181 -3.85 4.56 1.76
N ILE A 182 -3.30 4.39 0.57
CA ILE A 182 -1.87 4.37 0.29
C ILE A 182 -1.55 5.28 -0.89
N GLN A 183 -0.45 6.01 -0.76
CA GLN A 183 0.15 6.77 -1.84
C GLN A 183 1.66 6.52 -1.83
N THR A 184 2.23 6.02 -2.93
CA THR A 184 3.66 5.72 -3.02
C THR A 184 4.37 6.74 -3.92
N ASN A 185 5.63 7.01 -3.58
CA ASN A 185 6.59 7.73 -4.41
C ASN A 185 7.52 6.70 -5.05
N VAL A 186 7.46 6.59 -6.37
CA VAL A 186 8.21 5.60 -7.15
C VAL A 186 8.97 6.31 -8.25
N GLU A 187 10.21 5.89 -8.49
CA GLU A 187 11.00 6.45 -9.60
C GLU A 187 10.51 5.92 -10.95
N PRO A 188 10.39 6.80 -11.96
CA PRO A 188 10.04 6.36 -13.29
C PRO A 188 11.17 5.53 -13.90
N PHE A 189 10.81 4.53 -14.70
CA PHE A 189 11.78 3.77 -15.49
C PHE A 189 12.32 4.62 -16.65
N LEU A 190 13.61 4.96 -16.64
CA LEU A 190 14.33 5.75 -17.62
C LEU A 190 14.99 4.91 -18.75
N GLY A 191 15.10 3.58 -18.65
CA GLY A 191 15.55 2.71 -19.74
C GLY A 191 16.76 1.83 -19.40
N SER A 192 17.72 1.73 -20.33
CA SER A 192 18.94 0.92 -20.18
C SER A 192 20.12 1.68 -19.57
N ASP A 193 19.95 2.99 -19.33
CA ASP A 193 21.04 3.93 -19.06
C ASP A 193 20.86 4.67 -17.70
N GLY A 194 19.94 4.20 -16.84
CA GLY A 194 19.70 4.74 -15.50
C GLY A 194 19.24 3.64 -14.54
N ASP A 195 19.65 3.74 -13.28
CA ASP A 195 19.17 2.86 -12.21
C ASP A 195 17.71 3.21 -11.91
N ASP A 196 16.82 2.24 -12.08
CA ASP A 196 15.39 2.50 -12.29
C ASP A 196 14.47 1.70 -11.34
N THR A 197 13.38 2.37 -10.91
CA THR A 197 12.11 1.82 -10.38
C THR A 197 12.01 1.38 -8.92
N SER A 198 12.80 1.93 -8.00
CA SER A 198 12.59 1.73 -6.56
C SER A 198 11.41 2.57 -6.02
N LEU A 199 10.79 2.05 -4.95
CA LEU A 199 9.92 2.85 -4.08
C LEU A 199 10.81 3.66 -3.14
N ASN A 200 10.67 4.98 -3.15
CA ASN A 200 11.49 5.87 -2.33
C ASN A 200 10.75 6.36 -1.07
N ASP A 201 9.44 6.53 -1.15
CA ASP A 201 8.64 6.97 0.00
C ASP A 201 7.18 6.48 -0.10
N VAL A 202 6.47 6.53 1.02
CA VAL A 202 5.06 6.17 1.12
C VAL A 202 4.34 7.01 2.16
N LYS A 203 3.10 7.39 1.85
CA LYS A 203 2.16 8.02 2.78
C LYS A 203 0.94 7.14 2.92
N PHE A 204 0.38 7.13 4.12
CA PHE A 204 -0.90 6.47 4.39
C PHE A 204 -1.96 7.47 4.79
N SER A 205 -3.18 7.25 4.34
CA SER A 205 -4.35 8.02 4.77
C SER A 205 -5.05 7.31 5.92
N CYS A 206 -5.55 8.09 6.88
CA CYS A 206 -6.40 7.63 7.97
C CYS A 206 -7.84 8.05 7.71
N CYS A 207 -8.78 7.11 7.81
CA CYS A 207 -10.22 7.36 7.61
C CYS A 207 -11.04 6.90 8.82
N ASP A 208 -12.24 7.45 8.99
CA ASP A 208 -13.16 7.21 10.13
C ASP A 208 -14.60 6.81 9.71
N ASP A 209 -14.83 6.53 8.43
CA ASP A 209 -16.11 6.15 7.81
C ASP A 209 -16.42 4.65 7.81
#